data_AF-A0A8X6P9C1-F1
#
_entry.id   AF-A0A8X6P9C1-F1
#
_cell.length_a   1.000
_cell.length_b   1.000
_cell.length_c   1.000
_cell.angle_alpha   90.00
_cell.angle_beta   90.00
_cell.angle_gamma   90.00
#
_symmetry.space_group_name_H-M   'P 1'
#
loop_
_entity.id
_entity.type
_entity.pdbx_description
1 polymer ?
#
loop_
_entity_poly.entity_id
_entity_poly.type
_entity_poly.pdbx_seq_one_letter_code
_entity_poly.pdbx_strand_id
1 'polypeptide(L)'
;MLKISYILPETKSNKTDALFYGCLISVYAYPIFVSSMMVGLLSYFEAEQYEYIAMFGVVGETAPHASAFVIHCMYNFYLLTLPLLVSFLYVFICYYLNRMITNMISVLLKCRSMEKVNLIFLESMKLFFVIGKVEKAMSVCVFFVVALNLSLSFTSFAYSLGYYDMSTSASSGVLSWFLSNQISFMFIVWSASNVVHESKKLKTTFQLVLNDLELNEQTSMLFLQKVSIFDSVSLTGWNMFEFSKGLILSATGVILTYGLLVLQTENYTPRSTPKINKG
;
A
#
# COMPACT_ATOMS: atom_id res chain seq x y z
N MET A 1 -34.09 -0.63 -2.86
CA MET A 1 -32.97 -0.63 -1.90
C MET A 1 -33.01 -1.96 -1.15
N LEU A 2 -32.45 -3.02 -1.71
CA LEU A 2 -32.50 -4.37 -1.13
C LEU A 2 -31.50 -4.46 0.02
N LYS A 3 -31.98 -4.82 1.21
CA LYS A 3 -31.20 -5.03 2.43
C LYS A 3 -30.13 -6.11 2.20
N ILE A 4 -28.89 -5.67 1.98
CA ILE A 4 -27.67 -6.51 1.97
C ILE A 4 -27.40 -7.13 3.38
N SER A 5 -28.20 -6.78 4.38
CA SER A 5 -28.02 -7.19 5.79
C SER A 5 -28.20 -8.69 6.06
N TYR A 6 -28.79 -9.48 5.16
CA TYR A 6 -29.03 -10.91 5.41
C TYR A 6 -27.82 -11.82 5.13
N ILE A 7 -26.76 -11.33 4.49
CA ILE A 7 -25.61 -12.15 4.06
C ILE A 7 -24.31 -11.75 4.77
N LEU A 8 -24.27 -10.60 5.45
CA LEU A 8 -23.16 -10.32 6.37
C LEU A 8 -23.39 -11.10 7.67
N PRO A 9 -22.51 -12.04 8.06
CA PRO A 9 -22.57 -12.63 9.38
C PRO A 9 -22.42 -11.52 10.42
N GLU A 10 -23.52 -11.16 11.07
CA GLU A 10 -23.53 -10.35 12.27
C GLU A 10 -22.60 -11.02 13.31
N THR A 11 -21.84 -10.20 14.05
CA THR A 11 -21.23 -10.53 15.35
C THR A 11 -19.82 -11.16 15.46
N LYS A 12 -18.88 -10.86 14.55
CA LYS A 12 -17.43 -10.97 14.88
C LYS A 12 -16.55 -9.78 14.44
N SER A 13 -17.17 -8.66 14.05
CA SER A 13 -16.48 -7.48 13.50
C SER A 13 -15.81 -6.57 14.55
N ASN A 14 -16.30 -6.56 15.79
CA ASN A 14 -15.84 -5.56 16.78
C ASN A 14 -14.34 -5.58 17.06
N LYS A 15 -13.68 -6.75 17.01
CA LYS A 15 -12.22 -6.83 17.25
C LYS A 15 -11.40 -6.28 16.09
N THR A 16 -11.78 -6.56 14.85
CA THR A 16 -11.06 -6.06 13.67
C THR A 16 -11.25 -4.56 13.50
N ASP A 17 -12.45 -4.08 13.79
CA ASP A 17 -12.75 -2.65 13.68
C ASP A 17 -12.02 -1.87 14.78
N ALA A 18 -12.00 -2.38 16.02
CA ALA A 18 -11.22 -1.78 17.11
C ALA A 18 -9.70 -1.75 16.82
N LEU A 19 -9.15 -2.82 16.24
CA LEU A 19 -7.74 -2.84 15.81
C LEU A 19 -7.48 -1.80 14.72
N PHE A 20 -8.39 -1.68 13.73
CA PHE A 20 -8.27 -0.68 12.67
C PHE A 20 -8.30 0.76 13.22
N TYR A 21 -9.23 1.07 14.13
CA TYR A 21 -9.28 2.39 14.77
C TYR A 21 -8.05 2.65 15.65
N GLY A 22 -7.54 1.63 16.35
CA GLY A 22 -6.28 1.73 17.08
C GLY A 22 -5.10 2.06 16.16
N CYS A 23 -5.00 1.40 15.01
CA CYS A 23 -3.99 1.70 14.00
C CYS A 23 -4.14 3.12 13.44
N LEU A 24 -5.36 3.56 13.12
CA LEU A 24 -5.62 4.93 12.66
C LEU A 24 -5.16 5.98 13.68
N ILE A 25 -5.52 5.82 14.94
CA ILE A 25 -5.11 6.74 16.01
C ILE A 25 -3.57 6.78 16.11
N SER A 26 -2.91 5.62 16.05
CA SER A 26 -1.45 5.56 16.10
C SER A 26 -0.78 6.28 14.92
N VAL A 27 -1.36 6.19 13.72
CA VAL A 27 -0.87 6.86 12.51
C VAL A 27 -0.98 8.39 12.62
N TYR A 28 -2.03 8.92 13.25
CA TYR A 28 -2.19 10.36 13.49
C TYR A 28 -1.31 10.87 14.64
N ALA A 29 -1.12 10.08 15.70
CA ALA A 29 -0.28 10.47 16.84
C ALA A 29 1.21 10.46 16.50
N TYR A 30 1.64 9.57 15.61
CA TYR A 30 3.03 9.38 15.22
C TYR A 30 3.75 10.66 14.70
N PRO A 31 3.25 11.41 13.70
CA PRO A 31 3.93 12.60 13.20
C PRO A 31 4.07 13.69 14.26
N ILE A 32 3.10 13.83 15.18
CA ILE A 32 3.17 14.79 16.29
C ILE A 32 4.29 14.37 17.24
N PHE A 33 4.31 13.10 17.64
CA PHE A 33 5.34 12.56 18.54
C PHE A 33 6.76 12.69 17.95
N VAL A 34 6.95 12.28 16.70
CA VAL A 34 8.25 12.36 16.03
C VAL A 34 8.72 13.81 15.87
N SER A 35 7.83 14.71 15.48
CA SER A 35 8.19 16.13 15.32
C SER A 35 8.57 16.77 16.65
N SER A 36 7.85 16.45 17.73
CA SER A 36 8.19 16.89 19.09
C SER A 36 9.56 16.38 19.55
N MET A 37 9.87 15.10 19.29
CA MET A 37 11.18 14.53 19.64
C MET A 37 12.32 15.16 18.83
N MET A 38 12.15 15.34 17.52
CA MET A 38 13.18 15.90 16.65
C MET A 38 13.49 17.36 17.01
N VAL A 39 12.46 18.16 17.26
CA VAL A 39 12.63 19.57 17.64
C VAL A 39 13.17 19.71 19.06
N GLY A 40 12.78 18.83 19.98
CA GLY A 40 13.31 18.82 21.35
C GLY A 40 14.81 18.52 21.43
N LEU A 41 15.39 17.92 20.38
CA LEU A 41 16.82 17.62 20.30
C LEU A 41 17.64 18.70 19.56
N LEU A 42 16.99 19.65 18.88
CA LEU A 42 17.65 20.69 18.10
C LEU A 42 18.08 21.86 19.00
N SER A 43 19.36 22.25 18.90
CA SER A 43 19.81 23.52 19.46
C SER A 43 19.18 24.71 18.70
N TYR A 44 19.16 25.89 19.31
CA TYR A 44 18.58 27.09 18.68
C TYR A 44 19.24 27.42 17.33
N PHE A 45 20.56 27.33 17.26
CA PHE A 45 21.32 27.60 16.04
C PHE A 45 21.03 26.57 14.94
N GLU A 46 20.90 25.28 15.29
CA GLU A 46 20.52 24.24 14.31
C GLU A 46 19.09 24.41 13.81
N ALA A 47 18.16 24.83 14.68
CA ALA A 47 16.78 25.12 14.28
C ALA A 47 16.72 26.30 13.30
N GLU A 48 17.50 27.36 13.54
CA GLU A 48 17.61 28.52 12.65
C GLU A 48 18.23 28.13 11.29
N GLN A 49 19.29 27.32 11.29
CA GLN A 49 19.88 26.78 10.06
C GLN A 49 18.89 25.89 9.29
N TYR A 50 18.13 25.06 9.99
CA TYR A 50 17.12 24.21 9.38
C TYR A 50 16.01 25.04 8.73
N GLU A 51 15.51 26.08 9.41
CA GLU A 51 14.54 27.01 8.85
C GLU A 51 15.09 27.72 7.61
N TYR A 52 16.32 28.22 7.67
CA TYR A 52 16.99 28.84 6.53
C TYR A 52 17.05 27.91 5.31
N ILE A 53 17.37 26.63 5.52
CA ILE A 53 17.44 25.64 4.42
C ILE A 53 16.03 25.31 3.91
N ALA A 54 15.06 25.08 4.81
CA ALA A 54 13.73 24.60 4.46
C ALA A 54 12.80 25.69 3.89
N MET A 55 12.96 26.94 4.30
CA MET A 55 12.16 28.09 3.84
C MET A 55 12.86 28.90 2.72
N PHE A 56 13.81 28.30 2.00
CA PHE A 56 14.53 28.95 0.90
C PHE A 56 15.20 30.28 1.29
N GLY A 57 15.83 30.31 2.47
CA GLY A 57 16.65 31.43 2.94
C GLY A 57 15.90 32.49 3.75
N VAL A 58 14.62 32.27 4.09
CA VAL A 58 13.86 33.16 4.98
C VAL A 58 13.94 32.64 6.41
N VAL A 59 14.38 33.47 7.35
CA VAL A 59 14.41 33.16 8.78
C VAL A 59 13.41 34.07 9.50
N GLY A 60 12.43 33.49 10.16
CA GLY A 60 11.54 34.20 11.07
C GLY A 60 12.26 34.47 12.40
N GLU A 61 12.54 35.75 12.69
CA GLU A 61 13.32 36.17 13.88
C GLU A 61 12.68 35.77 15.23
N THR A 62 11.39 35.40 15.27
CA THR A 62 10.65 35.33 16.54
C THR A 62 10.52 33.94 17.18
N ALA A 63 10.78 32.81 16.50
CA ALA A 63 10.76 31.47 17.11
C ALA A 63 11.24 30.32 16.18
N PRO A 64 12.55 30.10 15.98
CA PRO A 64 13.07 29.10 15.04
C PRO A 64 12.70 27.64 15.40
N HIS A 65 12.50 27.34 16.69
CA HIS A 65 12.01 26.01 17.09
C HIS A 65 10.56 25.76 16.70
N ALA A 66 9.71 26.78 16.75
CA ALA A 66 8.29 26.63 16.41
C ALA A 66 8.10 26.50 14.89
N SER A 67 8.84 27.27 14.09
CA SER A 67 8.87 27.15 12.63
C SER A 67 9.41 25.77 12.20
N ALA A 68 10.54 25.33 12.78
CA ALA A 68 11.10 24.01 12.52
C ALA A 68 10.11 22.87 12.89
N PHE A 69 9.38 23.01 14.00
CA PHE A 69 8.32 22.07 14.37
C PHE A 69 7.19 21.99 13.36
N VAL A 70 6.68 23.14 12.91
CA VAL A 70 5.59 23.17 11.93
C VAL A 70 6.05 22.55 10.61
N ILE A 71 7.24 22.91 10.12
CA ILE A 71 7.81 22.34 8.89
C ILE A 71 7.95 20.82 9.02
N HIS A 72 8.57 20.32 10.10
CA HIS A 72 8.72 18.89 10.32
C HIS A 72 7.38 18.18 10.42
N CYS A 73 6.40 18.78 11.11
CA CYS A 73 5.07 18.20 11.24
C CYS A 73 4.37 18.11 9.88
N MET A 74 4.45 19.15 9.04
CA MET A 74 3.88 19.14 7.69
C MET A 74 4.59 18.11 6.81
N TYR A 75 5.92 18.09 6.81
CA TYR A 75 6.72 17.14 6.03
C TYR A 75 6.39 15.69 6.41
N ASN A 76 6.41 15.38 7.71
CA ASN A 76 6.07 14.05 8.22
C ASN A 76 4.62 13.67 7.89
N PHE A 77 3.68 14.63 7.97
CA PHE A 77 2.30 14.38 7.64
C PHE A 77 2.12 14.00 6.16
N TYR A 78 2.68 14.78 5.24
CA TYR A 78 2.51 14.54 3.80
C TYR A 78 3.29 13.35 3.28
N LEU A 79 4.50 13.10 3.79
CA LEU A 79 5.36 12.04 3.26
C LEU A 79 5.24 10.70 3.99
N LEU A 80 4.77 10.68 5.24
CA LEU A 80 4.65 9.43 6.00
C LEU A 80 3.19 9.14 6.34
N THR A 81 2.51 10.06 7.00
CA THR A 81 1.18 9.81 7.55
C THR A 81 0.15 9.61 6.44
N LEU A 82 0.13 10.47 5.43
CA LEU A 82 -0.84 10.39 4.34
C LEU A 82 -0.68 9.09 3.52
N PRO A 83 0.52 8.69 3.05
CA PRO A 83 0.72 7.41 2.37
C PRO A 83 0.33 6.20 3.23
N LEU A 84 0.71 6.17 4.51
CA LEU A 84 0.33 5.09 5.42
C LEU A 84 -1.19 5.01 5.61
N LEU A 85 -1.86 6.15 5.76
CA LEU A 85 -3.33 6.21 5.87
C LEU A 85 -4.01 5.63 4.62
N VAL A 86 -3.54 6.02 3.44
CA VAL A 86 -4.03 5.50 2.15
C VAL A 86 -3.79 3.98 2.06
N SER A 87 -2.61 3.51 2.46
CA SER A 87 -2.30 2.07 2.52
C SER A 87 -3.23 1.30 3.44
N PHE A 88 -3.43 1.78 4.67
CA PHE A 88 -4.31 1.14 5.64
C PHE A 88 -5.76 1.09 5.15
N LEU A 89 -6.26 2.21 4.61
CA LEU A 89 -7.59 2.27 4.04
C LEU A 89 -7.75 1.27 2.88
N TYR A 90 -6.76 1.22 1.98
CA TYR A 90 -6.80 0.30 0.84
C TYR A 90 -6.74 -1.18 1.29
N VAL A 91 -5.83 -1.53 2.20
CA VAL A 91 -5.72 -2.87 2.78
C VAL A 91 -7.00 -3.28 3.47
N PHE A 92 -7.62 -2.38 4.22
CA PHE A 92 -8.91 -2.61 4.87
C PHE A 92 -10.01 -2.90 3.86
N ILE A 93 -10.12 -2.09 2.80
CA ILE A 93 -11.09 -2.33 1.72
C ILE A 93 -10.84 -3.69 1.04
N CYS A 94 -9.59 -4.00 0.68
CA CYS A 94 -9.22 -5.29 0.10
C CYS A 94 -9.58 -6.46 1.02
N TYR A 95 -9.33 -6.33 2.33
CA TYR A 95 -9.69 -7.35 3.32
C TYR A 95 -11.21 -7.61 3.35
N TYR A 96 -12.02 -6.55 3.36
CA TYR A 96 -13.47 -6.66 3.32
C TYR A 96 -13.98 -7.29 2.02
N LEU A 97 -13.44 -6.86 0.87
CA LEU A 97 -13.76 -7.45 -0.44
C LEU A 97 -13.41 -8.94 -0.47
N ASN A 98 -12.22 -9.31 -0.01
CA ASN A 98 -11.77 -10.70 0.08
C ASN A 98 -12.74 -11.54 0.93
N ARG A 99 -13.13 -11.02 2.10
CA ARG A 99 -14.09 -11.68 2.98
C ARG A 99 -15.46 -11.87 2.32
N MET A 100 -15.96 -10.86 1.60
CA MET A 100 -17.23 -10.97 0.87
C MET A 100 -17.16 -12.03 -0.23
N ILE A 101 -16.06 -12.08 -1.00
CA ILE A 101 -15.86 -13.08 -2.05
C ILE A 101 -15.81 -14.48 -1.45
N THR A 102 -15.00 -14.70 -0.41
CA THR A 102 -14.90 -16.02 0.26
C THR A 102 -16.24 -16.47 0.84
N ASN A 103 -17.03 -15.55 1.40
CA ASN A 103 -18.39 -15.86 1.83
C ASN A 103 -19.27 -16.30 0.66
N MET A 104 -19.24 -15.59 -0.48
CA MET A 104 -20.00 -15.97 -1.67
C MET A 104 -19.60 -17.36 -2.18
N ILE A 105 -18.29 -17.67 -2.24
CA ILE A 105 -17.78 -19.01 -2.59
C ILE A 105 -18.39 -20.07 -1.67
N SER A 106 -18.38 -19.83 -0.35
CA SER A 106 -18.88 -20.79 0.63
C SER A 106 -20.40 -21.03 0.51
N VAL A 107 -21.17 -20.02 0.12
CA VAL A 107 -22.62 -20.13 -0.11
C VAL A 107 -22.89 -20.83 -1.44
N LEU A 108 -22.11 -20.51 -2.48
CA LEU A 108 -22.21 -21.09 -3.81
C LEU A 108 -21.98 -22.60 -3.77
N LEU A 109 -20.96 -23.08 -3.06
CA LEU A 109 -20.68 -24.51 -2.88
C LEU A 109 -21.80 -25.30 -2.19
N LYS A 110 -22.67 -24.62 -1.42
CA LYS A 110 -23.82 -25.23 -0.74
C LYS A 110 -25.09 -25.22 -1.60
N CYS A 111 -25.07 -24.56 -2.74
CA CYS A 111 -26.24 -24.45 -3.60
C CYS A 111 -26.48 -25.72 -4.40
N ARG A 112 -27.72 -26.19 -4.41
CA ARG A 112 -28.18 -27.35 -5.19
C ARG A 112 -29.26 -27.01 -6.22
N SER A 113 -29.60 -25.72 -6.35
CA SER A 113 -30.66 -25.25 -7.24
C SER A 113 -30.17 -24.08 -8.07
N MET A 114 -30.53 -24.09 -9.35
CA MET A 114 -30.20 -23.03 -10.31
C MET A 114 -30.74 -21.66 -9.93
N GLU A 115 -31.90 -21.59 -9.29
CA GLU A 115 -32.47 -20.32 -8.83
C GLU A 115 -31.56 -19.64 -7.80
N LYS A 116 -31.00 -20.44 -6.87
CA LYS A 116 -30.05 -19.95 -5.86
C LYS A 116 -28.72 -19.54 -6.49
N VAL A 117 -28.22 -20.32 -7.46
CA VAL A 117 -26.99 -19.98 -8.19
C VAL A 117 -27.16 -18.67 -8.95
N ASN A 118 -28.29 -18.47 -9.64
CA ASN A 118 -28.59 -17.23 -10.36
C ASN A 118 -28.69 -16.02 -9.41
N LEU A 119 -29.28 -16.20 -8.22
CA LEU A 119 -29.33 -15.15 -7.20
C LEU A 119 -27.91 -14.77 -6.73
N ILE A 120 -27.06 -15.76 -6.42
CA ILE A 120 -25.67 -15.51 -6.01
C ILE A 120 -24.90 -14.85 -7.14
N PHE A 121 -25.11 -15.27 -8.39
CA PHE A 121 -24.48 -14.66 -9.56
C PHE A 121 -24.82 -13.16 -9.67
N LEU A 122 -26.09 -12.78 -9.48
CA LEU A 122 -26.50 -11.37 -9.47
C LEU A 122 -25.85 -10.58 -8.33
N GLU A 123 -25.71 -11.17 -7.14
CA GLU A 123 -25.01 -10.55 -6.01
C GLU A 123 -23.50 -10.43 -6.26
N SER A 124 -22.87 -11.45 -6.85
CA SER A 124 -21.47 -11.40 -7.28
C SER A 124 -21.25 -10.28 -8.30
N MET A 125 -22.12 -10.13 -9.30
CA MET A 125 -22.04 -9.03 -10.26
C MET A 125 -22.06 -7.64 -9.60
N LYS A 126 -22.90 -7.44 -8.58
CA LYS A 126 -22.91 -6.20 -7.80
C LYS A 126 -21.59 -6.00 -7.06
N LEU A 127 -21.05 -7.05 -6.45
CA LEU A 127 -19.75 -6.99 -5.77
C LEU A 127 -18.62 -6.64 -6.74
N PHE A 128 -18.57 -7.25 -7.91
CA PHE A 128 -17.58 -6.93 -8.94
C PHE A 128 -17.69 -5.49 -9.45
N PHE A 129 -18.90 -4.95 -9.55
CA PHE A 129 -19.10 -3.53 -9.84
C PHE A 129 -18.54 -2.62 -8.72
N VAL A 130 -18.70 -3.02 -7.45
CA VAL A 130 -18.09 -2.31 -6.31
C VAL A 130 -16.57 -2.39 -6.38
N ILE A 131 -15.99 -3.57 -6.68
CA ILE A 131 -14.54 -3.73 -6.87
C ILE A 131 -14.05 -2.78 -7.97
N GLY A 132 -14.72 -2.74 -9.12
CA GLY A 132 -14.37 -1.83 -10.22
C GLY A 132 -14.47 -0.34 -9.84
N LYS A 133 -15.38 0.05 -8.94
CA LYS A 133 -15.45 1.41 -8.42
C LYS A 133 -14.32 1.72 -7.42
N VAL A 134 -14.01 0.78 -6.54
CA VAL A 134 -12.88 0.90 -5.60
C VAL A 134 -11.58 1.05 -6.37
N GLU A 135 -11.37 0.22 -7.38
CA GLU A 135 -10.20 0.27 -8.27
C GLU A 135 -10.07 1.64 -8.94
N LYS A 136 -11.15 2.16 -9.54
CA LYS A 136 -11.12 3.49 -10.17
C LYS A 136 -10.84 4.63 -9.20
N ALA A 137 -11.32 4.53 -7.96
CA ALA A 137 -11.15 5.56 -6.95
C ALA A 137 -9.74 5.55 -6.32
N MET A 138 -9.17 4.36 -6.10
CA MET A 138 -7.95 4.18 -5.31
C MET A 138 -6.69 3.92 -6.14
N SER A 139 -6.81 3.48 -7.41
CA SER A 139 -5.66 3.03 -8.20
C SER A 139 -4.56 4.08 -8.35
N VAL A 140 -4.92 5.35 -8.56
CA VAL A 140 -3.96 6.47 -8.65
C VAL A 140 -3.30 6.73 -7.30
N CYS A 141 -4.07 6.76 -6.21
CA CYS A 141 -3.54 6.96 -4.87
C CYS A 141 -2.55 5.85 -4.48
N VAL A 142 -2.94 4.59 -4.71
CA VAL A 142 -2.08 3.43 -4.42
C VAL A 142 -0.85 3.43 -5.32
N PHE A 143 -0.96 3.84 -6.59
CA PHE A 143 0.20 4.01 -7.46
C PHE A 143 1.24 4.96 -6.84
N PHE A 144 0.83 6.16 -6.40
CA PHE A 144 1.74 7.11 -5.77
C PHE A 144 2.34 6.59 -4.47
N VAL A 145 1.55 5.88 -3.66
CA VAL A 145 2.06 5.28 -2.42
C VAL A 145 3.10 4.20 -2.71
N VAL A 146 2.86 3.33 -3.68
CA VAL A 146 3.83 2.30 -4.10
C VAL A 146 5.09 2.95 -4.67
N ALA A 147 4.95 3.97 -5.52
CA ALA A 147 6.08 4.69 -6.09
C ALA A 147 6.93 5.38 -4.99
N LEU A 148 6.27 6.03 -4.03
CA LEU A 148 6.94 6.63 -2.88
C LEU A 148 7.65 5.58 -2.02
N ASN A 149 6.99 4.45 -1.72
CA ASN A 149 7.60 3.35 -0.95
C ASN A 149 8.85 2.82 -1.66
N LEU A 150 8.80 2.61 -2.98
CA LEU A 150 9.95 2.17 -3.77
C LEU A 150 11.08 3.22 -3.77
N SER A 151 10.75 4.50 -3.95
CA SER A 151 11.74 5.58 -3.89
C SER A 151 12.44 5.63 -2.52
N LEU A 152 11.68 5.55 -1.43
CA LEU A 152 12.24 5.52 -0.07
C LEU A 152 13.08 4.26 0.16
N SER A 153 12.72 3.14 -0.46
CA SER A 153 13.52 1.91 -0.42
C SER A 153 14.92 2.13 -0.97
N PHE A 154 15.03 2.80 -2.11
CA PHE A 154 16.31 3.16 -2.72
C PHE A 154 17.13 4.09 -1.83
N THR A 155 16.49 5.11 -1.25
CA THR A 155 17.15 6.01 -0.31
C THR A 155 17.72 5.24 0.87
N SER A 156 16.91 4.41 1.54
CA SER A 156 17.35 3.64 2.70
C SER A 156 18.45 2.62 2.35
N PHE A 157 18.37 2.01 1.17
CA PHE A 157 19.43 1.13 0.68
C PHE A 157 20.75 1.90 0.50
N ALA A 158 20.71 3.11 -0.07
CA ALA A 158 21.89 3.96 -0.18
C ALA A 158 22.47 4.35 1.20
N TYR A 159 21.62 4.65 2.18
CA TYR A 159 22.06 4.82 3.57
C TYR A 159 22.79 3.55 4.07
N SER A 160 22.20 2.37 3.89
CA SER A 160 22.82 1.10 4.32
C SER A 160 24.17 0.80 3.67
N LEU A 161 24.43 1.33 2.47
CA LEU A 161 25.74 1.20 1.81
C LEU A 161 26.80 2.16 2.34
N GLY A 162 26.45 3.10 3.23
CA GLY A 162 27.39 4.06 3.80
C GLY A 162 27.60 5.31 2.96
N TYR A 163 26.72 5.59 1.98
CA TYR A 163 26.72 6.88 1.26
C TYR A 163 26.48 8.08 2.17
N TYR A 164 25.84 7.83 3.33
CA TYR A 164 25.51 8.85 4.32
C TYR A 164 26.00 8.40 5.70
N ASP A 165 26.41 9.36 6.52
CA ASP A 165 26.93 9.10 7.85
C ASP A 165 25.83 8.58 8.80
N MET A 166 26.00 7.35 9.29
CA MET A 166 25.04 6.64 10.15
C MET A 166 25.04 7.13 11.61
N SER A 167 26.00 7.98 11.99
CA SER A 167 26.19 8.42 13.38
C SER A 167 25.12 9.39 13.91
N THR A 168 24.19 9.84 13.07
CA THR A 168 23.20 10.86 13.43
C THR A 168 21.85 10.25 13.80
N SER A 169 21.08 10.92 14.68
CA SER A 169 19.69 10.57 15.00
C SER A 169 18.81 10.42 13.73
N ALA A 170 19.16 11.14 12.66
CA ALA A 170 18.53 11.04 11.35
C ALA A 170 18.61 9.63 10.74
N SER A 171 19.69 8.87 10.96
CA SER A 171 19.86 7.53 10.40
C SER A 171 18.85 6.52 10.96
N SER A 172 18.58 6.61 12.27
CA SER A 172 17.57 5.77 12.93
C SER A 172 16.15 6.07 12.46
N GLY A 173 15.84 7.34 12.19
CA GLY A 173 14.58 7.76 11.59
C GLY A 173 14.39 7.17 10.19
N VAL A 174 15.42 7.26 9.34
CA VAL A 174 15.41 6.70 7.99
C VAL A 174 15.19 5.19 8.00
N LEU A 175 15.82 4.46 8.94
CA LEU A 175 15.63 3.00 9.05
C LEU A 175 14.21 2.64 9.52
N SER A 176 13.65 3.39 10.48
CA SER A 176 12.27 3.18 10.93
C SER A 176 11.28 3.43 9.78
N TRP A 177 11.48 4.51 9.02
CA TRP A 177 10.68 4.84 7.84
C TRP A 177 10.78 3.77 6.76
N PHE A 178 11.99 3.25 6.50
CA PHE A 178 12.19 2.14 5.58
C PHE A 178 11.30 0.95 5.94
N LEU A 179 11.40 0.47 7.17
CA LEU A 179 10.67 -0.71 7.63
C LEU A 179 9.17 -0.50 7.56
N SER A 180 8.69 0.67 7.99
CA SER A 180 7.26 1.02 7.93
C SER A 180 6.72 0.99 6.49
N ASN A 181 7.47 1.60 5.56
CA ASN A 181 7.08 1.67 4.15
C ASN A 181 7.18 0.31 3.44
N GLN A 182 8.17 -0.53 3.77
CA GLN A 182 8.24 -1.91 3.26
C GLN A 182 7.04 -2.74 3.70
N ILE A 183 6.71 -2.68 4.99
CA ILE A 183 5.57 -3.39 5.54
C ILE A 183 4.28 -2.93 4.85
N SER A 184 4.13 -1.61 4.67
CA SER A 184 3.01 -1.02 3.94
C SER A 184 2.91 -1.52 2.49
N PHE A 185 4.01 -1.51 1.75
CA PHE A 185 4.08 -2.02 0.37
C PHE A 185 3.69 -3.50 0.30
N MET A 186 4.27 -4.33 1.17
CA MET A 186 3.95 -5.77 1.23
C MET A 186 2.46 -6.00 1.51
N PHE A 187 1.87 -5.26 2.47
CA PHE A 187 0.45 -5.41 2.79
C PHE A 187 -0.48 -5.00 1.64
N ILE A 188 -0.18 -3.91 0.94
CA ILE A 188 -0.92 -3.49 -0.26
C ILE A 188 -0.91 -4.61 -1.30
N VAL A 189 0.29 -5.05 -1.70
CA VAL A 189 0.45 -6.03 -2.78
C VAL A 189 -0.17 -7.38 -2.39
N TRP A 190 0.04 -7.81 -1.14
CA TRP A 190 -0.52 -9.07 -0.63
C TRP A 190 -2.04 -9.05 -0.59
N SER A 191 -2.64 -7.98 -0.06
CA SER A 191 -4.10 -7.87 0.10
C SER A 191 -4.79 -7.76 -1.25
N ALA A 192 -4.27 -6.93 -2.16
CA ALA A 192 -4.79 -6.83 -3.52
C ALA A 192 -4.65 -8.15 -4.29
N SER A 193 -3.50 -8.82 -4.19
CA SER A 193 -3.28 -10.11 -4.85
C SER A 193 -4.23 -11.20 -4.34
N ASN A 194 -4.56 -11.20 -3.04
CA ASN A 194 -5.54 -12.15 -2.49
C ASN A 194 -6.95 -11.90 -3.03
N VAL A 195 -7.38 -10.65 -3.18
CA VAL A 195 -8.68 -10.32 -3.79
C VAL A 195 -8.75 -10.83 -5.23
N VAL A 196 -7.69 -10.64 -6.01
CA VAL A 196 -7.61 -11.17 -7.39
C VAL A 196 -7.64 -12.69 -7.40
N HIS A 197 -6.91 -13.34 -6.49
CA HIS A 197 -6.89 -14.80 -6.37
C HIS A 197 -8.26 -15.38 -6.00
N GLU A 198 -8.93 -14.83 -4.97
CA GLU A 198 -10.26 -15.27 -4.56
C GLU A 198 -11.31 -14.95 -5.63
N SER A 199 -11.16 -13.86 -6.39
CA SER A 199 -12.04 -13.56 -7.54
C SER A 199 -11.92 -14.63 -8.63
N LYS A 200 -10.69 -15.04 -8.98
CA LYS A 200 -10.43 -16.15 -9.92
C LYS A 200 -10.99 -17.46 -9.40
N LYS A 201 -10.87 -17.72 -8.09
CA LYS A 201 -11.43 -18.91 -7.44
C LYS A 201 -12.97 -18.92 -7.43
N LEU A 202 -13.60 -17.76 -7.23
CA LEU A 202 -15.06 -17.64 -7.34
C LEU A 202 -15.53 -17.98 -8.76
N LYS A 203 -14.82 -17.48 -9.77
CA LYS A 203 -15.09 -17.84 -11.18
C LYS A 203 -15.00 -19.34 -11.42
N THR A 204 -13.91 -20.00 -11.01
CA THR A 204 -13.76 -21.45 -11.20
C THR A 204 -14.82 -22.23 -10.43
N THR A 205 -15.21 -21.76 -9.24
CA THR A 205 -16.29 -22.37 -8.45
C THR A 205 -17.64 -22.27 -9.17
N PHE A 206 -17.96 -21.14 -9.79
CA PHE A 206 -19.17 -21.02 -10.63
C PHE A 206 -19.15 -22.03 -11.78
N GLN A 207 -18.02 -22.17 -12.47
CA GLN A 207 -17.90 -23.13 -13.58
C GLN A 207 -18.11 -24.57 -13.11
N LEU A 208 -17.53 -24.95 -11.96
CA LEU A 208 -17.72 -26.28 -11.38
C LEU A 208 -19.17 -26.54 -11.00
N VAL A 209 -19.80 -25.62 -10.26
CA VAL A 209 -21.20 -25.77 -9.82
C VAL A 209 -22.16 -25.80 -11.01
N LEU A 210 -21.91 -25.04 -12.08
CA LEU A 210 -22.73 -25.08 -13.29
C LEU A 210 -22.59 -26.40 -14.05
N ASN A 211 -21.38 -26.97 -14.09
CA ASN A 211 -21.16 -28.28 -14.73
C ASN A 211 -21.84 -29.41 -13.94
N ASP A 212 -21.81 -29.35 -12.61
CA ASP A 212 -22.44 -30.35 -11.74
C ASP A 212 -23.99 -30.34 -11.82
N LEU A 213 -24.60 -29.23 -12.25
CA LEU A 213 -26.05 -29.08 -12.33
C LEU A 213 -26.67 -29.62 -13.64
N GLU A 214 -25.90 -30.36 -14.45
CA GLU A 214 -26.35 -31.01 -15.71
C GLU A 214 -27.20 -30.08 -16.60
N LEU A 215 -26.76 -28.83 -16.74
CA LEU A 215 -27.48 -27.82 -17.50
C LEU A 215 -27.52 -28.15 -19.00
N ASN A 216 -28.65 -27.79 -19.62
CA ASN A 216 -28.78 -27.78 -21.08
C ASN A 216 -27.67 -26.90 -21.70
N GLU A 217 -26.99 -27.40 -22.75
CA GLU A 217 -25.76 -26.80 -23.31
C GLU A 217 -25.90 -25.30 -23.62
N GLN A 218 -27.06 -24.89 -24.15
CA GLN A 218 -27.34 -23.49 -24.50
C GLN A 218 -27.37 -22.56 -23.27
N THR A 219 -27.95 -23.02 -22.16
CA THR A 219 -28.05 -22.25 -20.92
C THR A 219 -26.68 -22.17 -20.23
N SER A 220 -25.91 -23.26 -20.28
CA SER A 220 -24.54 -23.31 -19.77
C SER A 220 -23.63 -22.32 -20.53
N MET A 221 -23.71 -22.30 -21.87
CA MET A 221 -22.91 -21.40 -22.71
C MET A 221 -23.21 -19.91 -22.44
N LEU A 222 -24.48 -19.54 -22.30
CA LEU A 222 -24.89 -18.17 -21.93
C LEU A 222 -24.38 -17.76 -20.54
N PHE A 223 -24.39 -18.68 -19.57
CA PHE A 223 -23.86 -18.40 -18.24
C PHE A 223 -22.34 -18.27 -18.26
N LEU A 224 -21.63 -19.13 -18.98
CA LEU A 224 -20.17 -19.04 -19.14
C LEU A 224 -19.76 -17.72 -19.79
N GLN A 225 -20.53 -17.23 -20.76
CA GLN A 225 -20.30 -15.92 -21.36
C GLN A 225 -20.50 -14.76 -20.36
N LYS A 226 -21.43 -14.88 -19.41
CA LYS A 226 -21.60 -13.88 -18.34
C LYS A 226 -20.49 -13.98 -17.28
N VAL A 227 -19.98 -15.18 -17.04
CA VAL A 227 -18.87 -15.44 -16.10
C VAL A 227 -17.54 -14.86 -16.60
N SER A 228 -17.35 -14.70 -17.92
CA SER A 228 -16.14 -14.05 -18.47
C SER A 228 -16.02 -12.57 -18.09
N ILE A 229 -17.12 -11.91 -17.71
CA ILE A 229 -17.09 -10.54 -17.19
C ILE A 229 -16.19 -10.45 -15.94
N PHE A 230 -16.08 -11.53 -15.17
CA PHE A 230 -15.21 -11.58 -13.99
C PHE A 230 -13.71 -11.60 -14.32
N ASP A 231 -13.31 -11.89 -15.56
CA ASP A 231 -11.90 -11.85 -15.99
C ASP A 231 -11.36 -10.42 -16.08
N SER A 232 -12.26 -9.42 -16.18
CA SER A 232 -11.87 -8.01 -16.28
C SER A 232 -11.42 -7.40 -14.95
N VAL A 233 -11.48 -8.17 -13.86
CA VAL A 233 -11.25 -7.64 -12.51
C VAL A 233 -9.79 -7.84 -12.13
N SER A 234 -8.97 -6.91 -12.61
CA SER A 234 -7.59 -6.72 -12.18
C SER A 234 -7.53 -5.53 -11.22
N LEU A 235 -6.92 -5.72 -10.05
CA LEU A 235 -6.52 -4.59 -9.21
C LEU A 235 -5.15 -4.11 -9.68
N THR A 236 -5.04 -2.82 -9.97
CA THR A 236 -3.86 -2.24 -10.62
C THR A 236 -3.40 -0.94 -9.95
N GLY A 237 -2.10 -0.66 -10.07
CA GLY A 237 -1.57 0.67 -9.79
C GLY A 237 -1.73 1.53 -11.03
N TRP A 238 -2.85 2.28 -11.13
CA TRP A 238 -3.14 3.17 -12.26
C TRP A 238 -3.02 2.52 -13.65
N ASN A 239 -3.43 1.25 -13.79
CA ASN A 239 -3.22 0.42 -15.00
C ASN A 239 -1.74 0.25 -15.44
N MET A 240 -0.76 0.70 -14.66
CA MET A 240 0.66 0.55 -14.98
C MET A 240 1.20 -0.84 -14.61
N PHE A 241 0.69 -1.41 -13.51
CA PHE A 241 1.07 -2.73 -13.04
C PHE A 241 -0.08 -3.43 -12.33
N GLU A 242 -0.16 -4.76 -12.45
CA GLU A 242 -1.11 -5.59 -11.72
C GLU A 242 -0.50 -6.02 -10.38
N PHE A 243 -1.29 -5.98 -9.31
CA PHE A 243 -0.85 -6.45 -8.00
C PHE A 243 -0.74 -7.97 -7.98
N SER A 244 0.49 -8.47 -8.06
CA SER A 244 0.82 -9.88 -7.93
C SER A 244 1.82 -10.10 -6.81
N LYS A 245 1.81 -11.29 -6.17
CA LYS A 245 2.86 -11.67 -5.19
C LYS A 245 4.27 -11.61 -5.81
N GLY A 246 4.38 -11.83 -7.12
CA GLY A 246 5.62 -11.68 -7.88
C GLY A 246 6.15 -10.24 -7.93
N LEU A 247 5.29 -9.23 -7.81
CA LEU A 247 5.69 -7.83 -7.77
C LEU A 247 6.59 -7.52 -6.57
N ILE A 248 6.36 -8.15 -5.41
CA ILE A 248 7.22 -7.98 -4.22
C ILE A 248 8.63 -8.47 -4.53
N LEU A 249 8.75 -9.67 -5.10
CA LEU A 249 10.05 -10.25 -5.44
C LEU A 249 10.75 -9.44 -6.53
N SER A 250 10.00 -8.99 -7.53
CA SER A 250 10.53 -8.14 -8.61
C SER A 250 11.04 -6.80 -8.08
N ALA A 251 10.28 -6.11 -7.22
CA ALA A 251 10.69 -4.86 -6.59
C ALA A 251 11.95 -5.03 -5.75
N THR A 252 12.02 -6.06 -4.90
CA THR A 252 13.21 -6.37 -4.10
C THR A 252 14.42 -6.66 -4.99
N GLY A 253 14.23 -7.43 -6.07
CA GLY A 253 15.28 -7.72 -7.04
C GLY A 253 15.80 -6.45 -7.72
N VAL A 254 14.90 -5.56 -8.13
CA VAL A 254 15.25 -4.26 -8.72
C VAL A 254 16.06 -3.41 -7.73
N ILE A 255 15.60 -3.27 -6.49
CA ILE A 255 16.33 -2.51 -5.46
C ILE A 255 17.74 -3.08 -5.23
N LEU A 256 17.85 -4.41 -5.13
CA LEU A 256 19.13 -5.10 -4.94
C LEU A 256 20.05 -4.90 -6.15
N THR A 257 19.56 -5.14 -7.37
CA THR A 257 20.37 -5.05 -8.59
C THR A 257 20.87 -3.63 -8.82
N TYR A 258 19.99 -2.63 -8.78
CA TYR A 258 20.40 -1.24 -8.96
C TYR A 258 21.25 -0.74 -7.80
N GLY A 259 20.94 -1.16 -6.57
CA GLY A 259 21.75 -0.87 -5.40
C GLY A 259 23.19 -1.39 -5.52
N LEU A 260 23.36 -2.64 -5.96
CA LEU A 260 24.68 -3.25 -6.19
C LEU A 260 25.42 -2.61 -7.37
N LEU A 261 24.71 -2.25 -8.44
CA LEU A 261 25.30 -1.53 -9.58
C LEU A 261 25.88 -0.18 -9.14
N VAL A 262 25.14 0.58 -8.32
CA VAL A 262 25.61 1.86 -7.78
C VAL A 262 26.87 1.65 -6.93
N LEU A 263 26.88 0.64 -6.06
CA LEU A 263 28.06 0.27 -5.26
C LEU A 263 29.28 -0.08 -6.12
N GLN A 264 29.08 -0.77 -7.23
CA GLN A 264 30.16 -1.08 -8.16
C GLN A 264 30.71 0.19 -8.80
N THR A 265 29.86 1.10 -9.27
CA THR A 265 30.30 2.33 -9.95
C THR A 265 31.12 3.27 -9.07
N GLU A 266 30.82 3.35 -7.77
CA GLU A 266 31.58 4.21 -6.85
C GLU A 266 33.02 3.70 -6.65
N ASN A 267 33.21 2.38 -6.53
CA ASN A 267 34.52 1.77 -6.40
C ASN A 267 35.41 1.96 -7.64
N TYR A 268 34.83 2.30 -8.79
CA TYR A 268 35.56 2.61 -10.03
C TYR A 268 35.95 4.08 -10.17
N THR A 269 35.53 4.98 -9.28
CA THR A 269 35.98 6.37 -9.31
C THR A 269 37.31 6.44 -8.58
N PRO A 270 38.48 6.51 -9.26
CA PRO A 270 39.75 6.60 -8.55
C PRO A 270 39.72 7.85 -7.68
N ARG A 271 40.06 7.69 -6.39
CA ARG A 271 40.41 8.81 -5.49
C ARG A 271 41.64 9.53 -6.05
N SER A 272 41.46 10.32 -7.11
CA SER A 272 42.40 11.35 -7.52
C SER A 272 42.21 12.52 -6.58
N THR A 273 42.71 12.40 -5.34
CA THR A 273 43.03 13.59 -4.56
C THR A 273 44.18 14.30 -5.27
N PRO A 274 43.98 15.49 -5.89
CA PRO A 274 45.11 16.28 -6.31
C PRO A 274 45.90 16.63 -5.04
N LYS A 275 47.13 16.15 -4.95
CA LYS A 275 48.10 16.67 -3.98
C LYS A 275 48.31 18.13 -4.33
N ILE A 276 47.62 19.03 -3.64
CA ILE A 276 47.95 20.44 -3.63
C ILE A 276 49.31 20.53 -2.92
N ASN A 277 50.38 20.55 -3.71
CA ASN A 277 51.69 20.95 -3.25
C ASN A 277 51.58 22.40 -2.79
N LYS A 278 51.51 22.60 -1.47
CA LYS A 278 51.79 23.91 -0.88
C LYS A 278 53.29 24.13 -1.00
N GLY A 279 53.69 24.94 -1.97
CA GLY A 279 54.97 25.64 -1.97
C GLY A 279 54.92 26.84 -1.05
#